data_AF-A0A1V3RFX4-F1
#
_entry.id   AF-A0A1V3RFX4-F1
#
_cell.length_a   1.000
_cell.length_b   1.000
_cell.length_c   1.000
_cell.angle_alpha   90.00
_cell.angle_beta   90.00
_cell.angle_gamma   90.00
#
_symmetry.space_group_name_H-M   'P 1'
#
loop_
_entity.id
_entity.type
_entity.pdbx_description
1 polymer ?
#
loop_
_entity_poly.entity_id
_entity_poly.type
_entity_poly.pdbx_seq_one_letter_code
_entity_poly.pdbx_strand_id
1 'polypeptide(L)' 'MSAIIIKADSQSNKLLKELAKKLGASVISLDEEQYEDFILGSKMDAEKTNEMVSRESIMKKLKGK' A
#
# COMPACT_ATOMS: atom_id res chain seq x y z
N MET A 1 14.49 6.48 3.72
CA MET A 1 14.22 6.23 2.29
C MET A 1 12.73 6.36 2.07
N SER A 2 12.30 7.26 1.19
CA SER A 2 10.88 7.47 0.87
C SER A 2 10.56 6.82 -0.48
N ALA A 3 9.51 6.01 -0.54
CA ALA A 3 9.01 5.44 -1.79
C ALA A 3 7.82 6.27 -2.29
N ILE A 4 7.72 6.44 -3.60
CA ILE A 4 6.59 7.11 -4.26
C ILE A 4 5.88 6.07 -5.11
N ILE A 5 4.58 5.89 -4.89
CA ILE A 5 3.73 5.03 -5.71
C ILE A 5 2.96 5.91 -6.69
N ILE A 6 3.02 5.58 -7.97
CA ILE A 6 2.38 6.35 -9.04
C ILE A 6 1.45 5.41 -9.82
N LYS A 7 0.15 5.72 -9.85
CA LYS A 7 -0.84 5.05 -10.71
C LYS A 7 -1.07 5.89 -11.95
N ALA A 8 -0.72 5.35 -13.12
CA ALA A 8 -0.95 5.96 -14.42
C ALA A 8 -1.29 4.88 -15.46
N ASP A 9 -1.68 5.28 -16.66
CA ASP A 9 -1.90 4.36 -17.78
C ASP A 9 -0.59 3.65 -18.20
N SER A 10 -0.72 2.62 -19.04
CA SER A 10 0.41 1.78 -19.45
C SER A 10 1.47 2.51 -20.27
N GLN A 11 1.12 3.58 -20.99
CA GLN A 11 2.08 4.39 -21.76
C GLN A 11 2.83 5.34 -20.83
N SER A 12 2.11 6.01 -19.94
CA SER A 12 2.67 6.91 -18.93
C SER A 12 3.60 6.18 -17.97
N ASN A 13 3.26 4.96 -17.53
CA ASN A 13 4.12 4.15 -16.66
C ASN A 13 5.45 3.77 -17.32
N LYS A 14 5.49 3.54 -18.64
CA LYS A 14 6.76 3.29 -19.35
C LYS A 14 7.67 4.52 -19.32
N LEU A 15 7.11 5.69 -19.61
CA LEU A 15 7.83 6.97 -19.57
C LEU A 15 8.40 7.25 -18.17
N LEU A 16 7.58 7.09 -17.14
CA LEU A 16 7.98 7.29 -15.75
C LEU A 16 9.06 6.30 -15.32
N LYS A 17 8.96 5.03 -15.74
CA LYS A 17 9.99 4.01 -15.49
C LYS A 17 11.33 4.35 -16.12
N GLU A 18 11.34 4.85 -17.35
CA GLU A 18 12.57 5.29 -18.02
C GLU A 18 13.20 6.51 -17.34
N LEU A 19 12.38 7.48 -16.95
CA LEU A 19 12.81 8.66 -16.20
C LEU A 19 13.43 8.27 -14.85
N ALA A 20 12.74 7.44 -14.07
CA ALA A 20 13.23 6.96 -12.78
C ALA A 20 14.55 6.19 -12.92
N LYS A 21 14.69 5.34 -13.95
CA LYS A 21 15.96 4.67 -14.25
C LYS A 21 17.09 5.65 -14.58
N LYS A 22 16.82 6.68 -15.40
CA LYS A 22 17.82 7.71 -15.74
C LYS A 22 18.26 8.54 -14.53
N LEU A 23 17.36 8.75 -13.58
CA LEU A 23 17.65 9.43 -12.31
C LEU A 23 18.34 8.52 -11.27
N GLY A 24 18.61 7.25 -11.61
CA GLY A 24 19.25 6.28 -10.72
C GLY A 24 18.33 5.69 -9.65
N ALA A 25 17.01 5.86 -9.78
CA ALA A 25 16.03 5.30 -8.86
C ALA A 25 15.67 3.85 -9.20
N SER A 26 15.40 3.05 -8.16
CA SER A 26 14.90 1.68 -8.31
C SER A 26 13.40 1.71 -8.63
N VAL A 27 12.98 0.98 -9.67
CA VAL A 27 11.58 0.89 -10.09
C VAL A 27 11.06 -0.51 -9.82
N ILE A 28 10.05 -0.60 -8.97
CA ILE A 28 9.31 -1.83 -8.68
C ILE A 28 7.92 -1.68 -9.30
N SER A 29 7.52 -2.62 -10.15
CA SER A 29 6.14 -2.69 -10.64
C SER A 29 5.30 -3.42 -9.61
N LEU A 30 4.27 -2.77 -9.12
CA LEU A 30 3.25 -3.35 -8.24
C LEU A 30 2.04 -3.72 -9.09
N ASP A 31 1.48 -4.90 -8.86
CA ASP A 31 0.14 -5.24 -9.35
C ASP A 31 -0.96 -4.60 -8.48
N GLU A 32 -2.22 -4.72 -8.91
CA GLU A 32 -3.33 -4.09 -8.17
C GLU A 32 -3.55 -4.69 -6.79
N GLU A 33 -3.38 -6.00 -6.61
CA GLU A 33 -3.49 -6.66 -5.30
C GLU A 33 -2.42 -6.15 -4.33
N GLN A 34 -1.16 -6.07 -4.77
CA GLN A 34 -0.06 -5.54 -3.97
C GLN A 34 -0.25 -4.06 -3.61
N TYR A 35 -0.88 -3.29 -4.49
CA TYR A 35 -1.21 -1.89 -4.21
C TYR A 35 -2.32 -1.76 -3.15
N GLU A 36 -3.37 -2.57 -3.26
CA GLU A 36 -4.44 -2.63 -2.25
C GLU A 36 -3.90 -3.06 -0.89
N ASP A 37 -3.07 -4.09 -0.85
CA ASP A 37 -2.39 -4.56 0.36
C ASP A 37 -1.53 -3.47 0.99
N PHE A 38 -0.79 -2.70 0.18
CA PHE A 38 0.02 -1.59 0.67
C PHE A 38 -0.82 -0.48 1.30
N ILE A 39 -1.94 -0.10 0.65
CA ILE A 39 -2.86 0.91 1.20
C ILE A 39 -3.48 0.40 2.49
N LEU A 40 -3.93 -0.86 2.49
CA LEU A 40 -4.57 -1.47 3.66
C LEU A 40 -3.60 -1.52 4.83
N GLY A 41 -2.37 -1.99 4.61
CA GLY A 41 -1.30 -2.02 5.60
C GLY A 41 -0.99 -0.62 6.13
N SER A 42 -0.87 0.38 5.25
CA SER A 42 -0.61 1.78 5.66
C SER A 42 -1.72 2.35 6.53
N LYS A 43 -2.99 2.04 6.22
CA LYS A 43 -4.14 2.44 7.05
C LYS A 43 -4.17 1.70 8.39
N MET A 44 -3.84 0.42 8.38
CA MET A 44 -3.75 -0.38 9.61
C MET A 44 -2.65 0.14 10.52
N ASP A 45 -1.48 0.48 9.99
CA ASP A 45 -0.37 1.04 10.77
C ASP A 45 -0.70 2.42 11.35
N ALA A 46 -1.44 3.26 10.61
CA ALA A 46 -1.90 4.56 11.11
C ALA A 46 -2.87 4.46 12.29
N GLU A 47 -3.74 3.45 12.27
CA GLU A 47 -4.80 3.25 13.28
C GLU A 47 -4.44 2.21 14.36
N LYS A 48 -3.21 1.65 14.31
CA LYS A 48 -2.79 0.59 15.24
C LYS A 48 -2.68 1.12 16.66
N THR A 49 -3.46 0.54 17.57
CA THR A 49 -3.48 0.92 18.99
C THR A 49 -2.37 0.25 19.83
N ASN A 50 -1.57 -0.66 19.24
CA ASN A 50 -0.57 -1.50 19.91
C ASN A 50 -1.11 -2.40 21.06
N GLU A 51 -2.43 -2.54 21.17
CA GLU A 51 -3.06 -3.42 22.15
C GLU A 51 -3.31 -4.81 21.56
N MET A 52 -3.03 -5.87 22.33
CA MET A 52 -3.47 -7.21 21.98
C MET A 52 -4.94 -7.37 22.32
N VAL A 53 -5.79 -7.44 21.29
CA VAL A 53 -7.21 -7.70 21.43
C VAL A 53 -7.53 -9.15 21.07
N SER A 54 -8.42 -9.78 21.86
CA SER A 54 -8.85 -11.15 21.59
C SER A 54 -9.76 -11.22 20.36
N ARG A 55 -9.79 -12.39 19.71
CA ARG A 55 -10.64 -12.65 18.55
C ARG A 55 -12.12 -12.40 18.88
N GLU A 56 -12.57 -12.74 20.09
CA GLU A 56 -13.96 -12.50 20.53
C GLU A 56 -14.28 -11.00 20.54
N SER A 57 -13.35 -10.16 21.02
CA SER A 57 -13.50 -8.70 21.07
C SER A 57 -13.60 -8.09 19.67
N ILE A 58 -12.76 -8.56 18.73
CA ILE A 58 -12.82 -8.14 17.32
C ILE A 58 -14.15 -8.55 16.69
N MET A 59 -14.54 -9.82 16.85
CA MET A 59 -15.77 -10.35 16.25
C MET A 59 -17.04 -9.70 16.81
N LYS A 60 -17.03 -9.28 18.08
CA LYS A 60 -18.13 -8.52 18.69
C LYS A 60 -18.29 -7.14 18.05
N LYS A 61 -17.20 -6.44 17.74
CA LYS A 61 -17.25 -5.14 17.05
C LYS A 61 -17.70 -5.29 15.59
N LEU A 62 -17.29 -6.35 14.90
CA LEU A 62 -17.67 -6.60 13.50
C LEU A 62 -19.13 -7.05 13.34
N LYS A 63 -19.68 -7.78 14.31
CA LYS A 63 -21.10 -8.20 14.33
C LYS A 63 -22.07 -7.10 14.77
N GLY A 64 -21.58 -5.94 15.19
CA GLY A 64 -22.38 -4.84 15.73
C GLY A 64 -22.96 -3.87 14.69
N LYS A 65 -23.03 -4.27 13.41
CA LYS A 65 -23.77 -3.56 12.36
C LYS A 65 -24.90 -4.43 11.84
#